data_AF-A0A4P6UJ86-F1
#
_entry.id   AF-A0A4P6UJ86-F1
#
_cell.length_a   1.000
_cell.length_b   1.000
_cell.length_c   1.000
_cell.angle_alpha   90.00
_cell.angle_beta   90.00
_cell.angle_gamma   90.00
#
_symmetry.space_group_name_H-M   'P 1'
#
loop_
_entity.id
_entity.type
_entity.pdbx_description
1 polymer ?
#
loop_
_entity_poly.entity_id
_entity_poly.type
_entity_poly.pdbx_seq_one_letter_code
_entity_poly.pdbx_strand_id
1 'polypeptide(L)'
;MKHSLSYTLKTSTSTVLLAAAALGLLGLSGCASKVEYGDATGVETVNTDFGSSDLQLIAEKMVDDLLSSPAMRDIAPNGERPILFIESIKNKTVEHIDTESITDTISTKLLNSRRFRFVDMTRMDAVQKQLDYQKNSGLVDETKAAQMGRQLGAKFMLYGNLASITKSAGSTKDIYYKFTLKLSNIESGIVEFQSEKEIRKTRKKSLFGG
;
A
#
# COMPACT_ATOMS: atom_id res chain seq x y z
N MET A 1 26.00 -62.51 -65.37
CA MET A 1 26.32 -62.21 -63.96
C MET A 1 25.76 -60.85 -63.59
N LYS A 2 24.69 -60.82 -62.79
CA LYS A 2 24.33 -59.77 -61.83
C LYS A 2 23.16 -60.32 -61.02
N HIS A 3 23.50 -60.97 -59.91
CA HIS A 3 22.57 -61.25 -58.82
C HIS A 3 22.24 -59.94 -58.11
N SER A 4 20.99 -59.72 -57.72
CA SER A 4 20.72 -59.15 -56.40
C SER A 4 19.34 -59.55 -55.91
N LEU A 5 19.32 -60.04 -54.68
CA LEU A 5 18.22 -60.66 -53.98
C LEU A 5 17.21 -59.63 -53.45
N SER A 6 15.93 -60.02 -53.47
CA SER A 6 14.86 -59.38 -52.71
C SER A 6 15.00 -59.71 -51.22
N TYR A 7 15.10 -58.69 -50.36
CA TYR A 7 14.98 -58.86 -48.91
C TYR A 7 13.57 -58.47 -48.47
N THR A 8 12.83 -59.46 -47.96
CA THR A 8 11.53 -59.24 -47.30
C THR A 8 11.78 -58.93 -45.82
N LEU A 9 11.53 -57.70 -45.39
CA LEU A 9 11.61 -57.30 -43.98
C LEU A 9 10.29 -57.66 -43.27
N LYS A 10 10.36 -58.65 -42.39
CA LYS A 10 9.28 -59.06 -41.49
C LYS A 10 9.30 -58.08 -40.30
N THR A 11 8.38 -57.12 -40.26
CA THR A 11 8.29 -56.14 -39.18
C THR A 11 7.60 -56.76 -37.96
N SER A 12 8.35 -56.83 -36.84
CA SER A 12 7.85 -57.30 -35.54
C SER A 12 7.06 -56.19 -34.86
N THR A 13 5.78 -56.45 -34.57
CA THR A 13 4.79 -55.48 -34.05
C THR A 13 5.00 -55.08 -32.58
N SER A 14 5.87 -55.77 -31.83
CA SER A 14 6.04 -55.53 -30.38
C SER A 14 6.94 -54.35 -30.00
N THR A 15 7.75 -53.82 -30.91
CA THR A 15 8.68 -52.69 -30.59
C THR A 15 8.05 -51.31 -30.77
N VAL A 16 6.89 -51.19 -31.41
CA VAL A 16 6.23 -49.89 -31.66
C VAL A 16 5.49 -49.37 -30.43
N LEU A 17 5.00 -50.26 -29.55
CA LEU A 17 4.26 -49.88 -28.33
C LEU A 17 5.15 -49.29 -27.23
N LEU A 18 6.43 -49.66 -27.16
CA LEU A 18 7.37 -49.10 -26.17
C LEU A 18 7.90 -47.71 -26.56
N ALA A 19 7.90 -47.36 -27.85
CA ALA A 19 8.31 -46.03 -28.30
C ALA A 19 7.21 -44.97 -28.07
N ALA A 20 5.93 -45.36 -28.07
CA ALA A 20 4.82 -44.44 -27.82
C ALA A 20 4.67 -44.06 -26.32
N ALA A 21 5.07 -44.94 -25.40
CA ALA A 21 5.02 -44.67 -23.96
C ALA A 21 6.17 -43.75 -23.48
N ALA A 22 7.30 -43.71 -24.19
CA ALA A 22 8.46 -42.88 -23.83
C ALA A 22 8.31 -41.40 -24.22
N LEU A 23 7.42 -41.06 -25.16
CA LEU A 23 7.12 -39.65 -25.51
C LEU A 23 6.05 -39.00 -24.61
N GLY A 24 5.38 -39.75 -23.74
CA GLY A 24 4.32 -39.23 -22.86
C GLY A 24 4.80 -38.62 -21.54
N LEU A 25 6.07 -38.83 -21.14
CA LEU A 25 6.57 -38.43 -19.81
C LEU A 25 7.31 -37.09 -19.75
N LEU A 26 7.44 -36.35 -20.86
CA LEU A 26 8.14 -35.05 -20.88
C LEU A 26 7.21 -33.83 -20.63
N GLY A 27 5.93 -34.05 -20.32
CA GLY A 27 4.90 -33.00 -20.37
C GLY A 27 4.43 -32.38 -19.05
N LEU A 28 5.05 -32.66 -17.90
CA LEU A 28 4.57 -32.16 -16.60
C LEU A 28 5.67 -31.46 -15.79
N SER A 29 6.44 -30.57 -16.41
CA SER A 29 7.11 -29.51 -15.66
C SER A 29 6.06 -28.45 -15.31
N GLY A 30 5.27 -28.70 -14.27
CA GLY A 30 4.43 -27.67 -13.67
C GLY A 30 5.31 -26.49 -13.28
N CYS A 31 4.99 -25.30 -13.80
CA CYS A 31 5.62 -24.06 -13.39
C CYS A 31 5.31 -23.83 -11.91
N ALA A 32 6.19 -24.30 -11.04
CA ALA A 32 6.17 -23.92 -9.64
C ALA A 32 6.45 -22.41 -9.59
N SER A 33 5.44 -21.62 -9.20
CA SER A 33 5.62 -20.20 -8.91
C SER A 33 6.60 -20.09 -7.74
N LYS A 34 7.85 -19.74 -8.03
CA LYS A 34 8.88 -19.50 -7.02
C LYS A 34 8.59 -18.15 -6.39
N VAL A 35 8.20 -18.15 -5.12
CA VAL A 35 8.11 -16.93 -4.32
C VAL A 35 9.51 -16.58 -3.87
N GLU A 36 10.02 -15.44 -4.33
CA GLU A 36 11.29 -14.88 -3.87
C GLU A 36 11.02 -13.60 -3.08
N TYR A 37 11.78 -13.38 -2.01
CA TYR A 37 11.74 -12.12 -1.27
C TYR A 37 12.35 -11.01 -2.14
N GLY A 38 11.58 -9.95 -2.36
CA GLY A 38 12.03 -8.76 -3.07
C GLY A 38 12.55 -7.66 -2.14
N ASP A 39 13.17 -6.65 -2.72
CA ASP A 39 13.48 -5.38 -2.04
C ASP A 39 12.18 -4.60 -1.82
N ALA A 40 11.86 -4.34 -0.56
CA ALA A 40 10.66 -3.58 -0.19
C ALA A 40 10.68 -2.14 -0.74
N THR A 41 11.85 -1.58 -1.05
CA THR A 41 12.01 -0.22 -1.60
C THR A 41 12.16 -0.18 -3.12
N GLY A 42 12.18 -1.36 -3.76
CA GLY A 42 12.29 -1.46 -5.22
C GLY A 42 11.09 -0.86 -5.95
N VAL A 43 11.31 -0.42 -7.19
CA VAL A 43 10.21 0.03 -8.06
C VAL A 43 9.45 -1.18 -8.57
N GLU A 44 8.19 -1.30 -8.16
CA GLU A 44 7.26 -2.35 -8.56
C GLU A 44 6.84 -2.14 -10.02
N THR A 45 7.15 -3.13 -10.86
CA THR A 45 6.84 -3.11 -12.30
C THR A 45 5.91 -4.23 -12.73
N VAL A 46 5.26 -4.90 -11.77
CA VAL A 46 4.39 -6.06 -11.99
C VAL A 46 3.18 -5.68 -12.84
N ASN A 47 2.44 -4.64 -12.45
CA ASN A 47 1.29 -4.17 -13.19
C ASN A 47 1.04 -2.66 -13.03
N THR A 48 -0.07 -2.20 -13.61
CA THR A 48 -0.51 -0.79 -13.55
C THR A 48 -1.34 -0.47 -12.32
N ASP A 49 -1.71 -1.48 -11.54
CA ASP A 49 -2.60 -1.33 -10.40
C ASP A 49 -1.81 -0.66 -9.26
N PHE A 50 -2.50 -0.20 -8.23
CA PHE A 50 -1.83 0.53 -7.16
C PHE A 50 -0.92 -0.40 -6.36
N GLY A 51 0.34 -0.02 -6.20
CA GLY A 51 1.39 -0.89 -5.65
C GLY A 51 2.16 -0.30 -4.48
N SER A 52 3.09 -1.11 -3.98
CA SER A 52 3.99 -0.79 -2.86
C SER A 52 4.83 0.47 -3.11
N SER A 53 5.35 0.64 -4.33
CA SER A 53 6.15 1.82 -4.68
C SER A 53 5.32 3.10 -4.74
N ASP A 54 4.07 3.03 -5.19
CA ASP A 54 3.19 4.20 -5.23
C ASP A 54 2.88 4.69 -3.81
N LEU A 55 2.58 3.74 -2.92
CA LEU A 55 2.35 4.01 -1.50
C LEU A 55 3.55 4.72 -0.87
N GLN A 56 4.76 4.19 -1.07
CA GLN A 56 5.96 4.76 -0.49
C GLN A 56 6.24 6.16 -1.03
N LEU A 57 6.15 6.34 -2.35
CA LEU A 57 6.36 7.63 -3.01
C LEU A 57 5.34 8.68 -2.58
N ILE A 58 4.07 8.30 -2.40
CA ILE A 58 3.04 9.20 -1.89
C ILE A 58 3.35 9.58 -0.46
N ALA A 59 3.56 8.61 0.42
CA ALA A 59 3.75 8.87 1.85
C ALA A 59 5.01 9.72 2.11
N GLU A 60 6.12 9.42 1.43
CA GLU A 60 7.36 10.21 1.50
C GLU A 60 7.14 11.65 1.04
N LYS A 61 6.63 11.83 -0.19
CA LYS A 61 6.33 13.16 -0.74
C LYS A 61 5.46 13.99 0.19
N MET A 62 4.37 13.42 0.70
CA MET A 62 3.42 14.15 1.53
C MET A 62 4.02 14.60 2.85
N VAL A 63 4.82 13.74 3.48
CA VAL A 63 5.50 14.06 4.73
C VAL A 63 6.56 15.13 4.50
N ASP A 64 7.38 14.98 3.46
CA ASP A 64 8.43 15.93 3.14
C ASP A 64 7.86 17.30 2.80
N ASP A 65 6.80 17.35 1.99
CA ASP A 65 6.11 18.59 1.65
C ASP A 65 5.53 19.27 2.91
N LEU A 66 4.91 18.51 3.81
CA LEU A 66 4.37 19.07 5.05
C LEU A 66 5.50 19.61 5.94
N LEU A 67 6.55 18.82 6.17
CA LEU A 67 7.65 19.18 7.06
C LEU A 67 8.52 20.34 6.55
N SER A 68 8.61 20.50 5.23
CA SER A 68 9.34 21.59 4.57
C SER A 68 8.46 22.81 4.26
N SER A 69 7.14 22.69 4.40
CA SER A 69 6.20 23.78 4.13
C SER A 69 6.44 24.99 5.05
N PRO A 70 6.36 26.22 4.52
CA PRO A 70 6.31 27.43 5.35
C PRO A 70 5.23 27.40 6.42
N ALA A 71 4.11 26.70 6.17
CA ALA A 71 3.01 26.54 7.12
C ALA A 71 3.46 25.91 8.45
N MET A 72 4.56 25.15 8.47
CA MET A 72 5.16 24.62 9.70
C MET A 72 5.48 25.71 10.72
N ARG A 73 5.79 26.93 10.27
CA ARG A 73 6.09 28.06 11.15
C ARG A 73 4.86 28.53 11.91
N ASP A 74 3.69 28.41 11.29
CA ASP A 74 2.41 28.88 11.83
C ASP A 74 1.76 27.80 12.70
N ILE A 75 1.83 26.53 12.27
CA ILE A 75 1.19 25.42 13.00
C ILE A 75 2.03 24.92 14.19
N ALA A 76 3.36 25.04 14.12
CA ALA A 76 4.31 24.55 15.11
C ALA A 76 5.36 25.64 15.48
N PRO A 77 4.91 26.80 15.98
CA PRO A 77 5.81 27.89 16.35
C PRO A 77 6.78 27.45 17.45
N ASN A 78 7.99 28.01 17.46
CA ASN A 78 9.00 27.80 18.51
C ASN A 78 9.36 26.33 18.82
N GLY A 79 9.18 25.42 17.85
CA GLY A 79 9.48 24.00 18.04
C GLY A 79 8.40 23.24 18.81
N GLU A 80 7.21 23.82 18.97
CA GLU A 80 6.05 23.11 19.50
C GLU A 80 5.73 21.86 18.67
N ARG A 81 5.20 20.84 19.35
CA ARG A 81 4.71 19.62 18.70
C ARG A 81 3.19 19.62 18.73
N PRO A 82 2.50 20.17 17.72
CA PRO A 82 1.05 20.19 17.71
C PRO A 82 0.49 18.77 17.67
N ILE A 83 -0.69 18.64 18.23
CA ILE A 83 -1.39 17.37 18.34
C ILE A 83 -2.30 17.24 17.13
N LEU A 84 -2.10 16.17 16.37
CA LEU A 84 -2.83 15.86 15.16
C LEU A 84 -3.82 14.73 15.43
N PHE A 85 -4.98 14.86 14.82
CA PHE A 85 -5.85 13.74 14.49
C PHE A 85 -5.65 13.41 13.01
N ILE A 86 -5.49 12.14 12.67
CA ILE A 86 -5.35 11.70 11.27
C ILE A 86 -6.63 10.93 10.90
N GLU A 87 -7.36 11.46 9.93
CA GLU A 87 -8.50 10.77 9.32
C GLU A 87 -7.98 9.75 8.29
N SER A 88 -8.68 8.63 8.16
CA SER A 88 -8.41 7.65 7.10
C SER A 88 -8.50 8.31 5.72
N ILE A 89 -7.52 8.01 4.86
CA ILE A 89 -7.55 8.50 3.47
C ILE A 89 -8.77 7.92 2.76
N LYS A 90 -9.54 8.79 2.10
CA LYS A 90 -10.72 8.37 1.34
C LYS A 90 -10.31 7.79 -0.01
N ASN A 91 -10.67 6.52 -0.24
CA ASN A 91 -10.54 5.92 -1.57
C ASN A 91 -11.65 6.43 -2.50
N LYS A 92 -11.26 7.15 -3.55
CA LYS A 92 -12.12 7.65 -4.64
C LYS A 92 -11.73 7.02 -5.99
N THR A 93 -10.95 5.95 -5.96
CA THR A 93 -10.62 5.16 -7.16
C THR A 93 -11.69 4.11 -7.42
N VAL A 94 -11.60 3.45 -8.57
CA VAL A 94 -12.40 2.26 -8.88
C VAL A 94 -11.80 0.97 -8.29
N GLU A 95 -10.56 1.03 -7.80
CA GLU A 95 -9.82 -0.11 -7.27
C GLU A 95 -9.99 -0.20 -5.74
N HIS A 96 -10.00 -1.43 -5.21
CA HIS A 96 -9.94 -1.66 -3.77
C HIS A 96 -8.51 -1.45 -3.25
N ILE A 97 -8.14 -0.19 -3.07
CA ILE A 97 -6.84 0.22 -2.55
C ILE A 97 -6.89 0.23 -1.03
N ASP A 98 -5.87 -0.37 -0.41
CA ASP A 98 -5.62 -0.26 1.02
C ASP A 98 -5.11 1.15 1.37
N THR A 99 -6.06 2.06 1.59
CA THR A 99 -5.77 3.42 2.02
C THR A 99 -5.36 3.52 3.49
N GLU A 100 -5.62 2.47 4.29
CA GLU A 100 -5.19 2.40 5.69
C GLU A 100 -3.67 2.29 5.76
N SER A 101 -3.05 1.43 4.94
CA SER A 101 -1.59 1.34 4.84
C SER A 101 -0.92 2.67 4.44
N ILE A 102 -1.57 3.50 3.59
CA ILE A 102 -1.08 4.85 3.27
C ILE A 102 -1.17 5.75 4.51
N THR A 103 -2.32 5.76 5.18
CA THR A 103 -2.54 6.53 6.42
C THR A 103 -1.51 6.17 7.48
N ASP A 104 -1.26 4.88 7.71
CA ASP A 104 -0.32 4.38 8.72
C ASP A 104 1.12 4.75 8.40
N THR A 105 1.51 4.66 7.13
CA THR A 105 2.85 5.04 6.70
C THR A 105 3.10 6.53 6.90
N ILE A 106 2.14 7.39 6.55
CA ILE A 106 2.22 8.84 6.80
C ILE A 106 2.28 9.11 8.31
N SER A 107 1.40 8.49 9.09
CA SER A 107 1.33 8.63 10.56
C SER A 107 2.66 8.26 11.21
N THR A 108 3.24 7.12 10.81
CA THR A 108 4.52 6.63 11.31
C THR A 108 5.67 7.59 10.99
N LYS A 109 5.77 8.03 9.73
CA LYS A 109 6.82 8.97 9.32
C LYS A 109 6.71 10.32 10.05
N LEU A 110 5.50 10.86 10.20
CA LEU A 110 5.27 12.08 10.96
C LEU A 110 5.58 11.92 12.46
N LEU A 111 5.27 10.76 13.06
CA LEU A 111 5.62 10.50 14.47
C LEU A 111 7.14 10.47 14.65
N ASN A 112 7.83 9.78 13.74
CA ASN A 112 9.28 9.64 13.72
C ASN A 112 10.01 10.97 13.50
N SER A 113 9.39 11.92 12.80
CA SER A 113 9.93 13.27 12.65
C SER A 113 10.08 14.02 13.98
N ARG A 114 9.38 13.57 15.04
CA ARG A 114 9.24 14.26 16.35
C ARG A 114 8.71 15.68 16.25
N ARG A 115 8.09 16.07 15.13
CA ARG A 115 7.46 17.38 14.94
C ARG A 115 6.00 17.42 15.37
N PHE A 116 5.37 16.26 15.53
CA PHE A 116 3.95 16.14 15.87
C PHE A 116 3.72 15.17 17.04
N ARG A 117 2.53 15.23 17.62
CA ARG A 117 1.95 14.26 18.55
C ARG A 117 0.62 13.79 17.97
N PHE A 118 0.17 12.59 18.31
CA PHE A 118 -1.09 12.05 17.80
C PHE A 118 -2.05 11.68 18.91
N VAL A 119 -3.34 11.83 18.61
CA VAL A 119 -4.41 11.18 19.37
C VAL A 119 -4.94 10.05 18.51
N ASP A 120 -4.90 8.84 19.05
CA ASP A 120 -5.51 7.68 18.42
C ASP A 120 -7.01 7.64 18.78
N MET A 121 -7.83 8.24 17.91
CA MET A 121 -9.28 8.29 18.12
C MET A 121 -9.93 6.91 18.10
N THR A 122 -9.33 5.91 17.46
CA THR A 122 -9.87 4.54 17.39
C THR A 122 -9.83 3.82 18.74
N ARG A 123 -8.98 4.30 19.65
CA ARG A 123 -8.79 3.73 20.99
C ARG A 123 -9.50 4.52 22.08
N MET A 124 -10.22 5.60 21.76
CA MET A 124 -10.80 6.48 22.78
C MET A 124 -11.79 5.76 23.70
N ASP A 125 -12.62 4.86 23.17
CA ASP A 125 -13.53 4.06 23.99
C ASP A 125 -12.78 3.13 24.96
N ALA A 126 -11.67 2.55 24.52
CA ALA A 126 -10.84 1.68 25.36
C ALA A 126 -10.11 2.50 26.44
N VAL A 127 -9.59 3.68 26.06
CA VAL A 127 -8.96 4.61 27.01
C VAL A 127 -10.00 5.08 28.04
N GLN A 128 -11.22 5.39 27.61
CA GLN A 128 -12.31 5.80 28.49
C GLN A 128 -12.65 4.70 29.50
N LYS A 129 -12.86 3.47 29.04
CA LYS A 129 -13.09 2.30 29.92
C LYS A 129 -11.94 2.11 30.93
N GLN A 130 -10.70 2.31 30.51
CA GLN A 130 -9.53 2.18 31.38
C GLN A 130 -9.47 3.29 32.45
N LEU A 131 -9.86 4.53 32.11
CA LEU A 131 -9.96 5.62 33.07
C LEU A 131 -11.08 5.37 34.08
N ASP A 132 -12.23 4.88 33.61
CA ASP A 132 -13.36 4.51 34.47
C ASP A 132 -12.99 3.37 35.42
N TYR A 133 -12.23 2.37 34.94
CA TYR A 133 -11.69 1.31 35.78
C TYR A 133 -10.74 1.87 36.86
N GLN A 134 -9.80 2.74 36.50
CA GLN A 134 -8.86 3.33 37.47
C GLN A 134 -9.59 4.13 38.56
N LYS A 135 -10.66 4.83 38.21
CA LYS A 135 -11.41 5.67 39.14
C LYS A 135 -12.39 4.88 40.02
N ASN A 136 -13.07 3.88 39.46
CA ASN A 136 -14.23 3.27 40.12
C ASN A 136 -14.00 1.82 40.57
N SER A 137 -12.88 1.17 40.21
CA SER A 137 -12.63 -0.23 40.59
C SER A 137 -12.27 -0.41 42.06
N GLY A 138 -11.73 0.63 42.73
CA GLY A 138 -11.14 0.50 44.06
C GLY A 138 -9.84 -0.34 44.09
N LEU A 139 -9.30 -0.72 42.91
CA LEU A 139 -8.12 -1.58 42.77
C LEU A 139 -6.85 -0.81 42.39
N VAL A 140 -6.95 0.51 42.18
CA VAL A 140 -5.86 1.36 41.70
C VAL A 140 -5.52 2.39 42.77
N ASP A 141 -4.21 2.63 42.97
CA ASP A 141 -3.71 3.70 43.83
C ASP A 141 -4.19 5.06 43.32
N GLU A 142 -5.08 5.70 44.09
CA GLU A 142 -5.71 6.97 43.72
C GLU A 142 -4.70 8.10 43.50
N THR A 143 -3.53 8.05 44.15
CA THR A 143 -2.46 9.04 43.96
C THR A 143 -1.75 8.91 42.62
N LYS A 144 -1.90 7.75 41.96
CA LYS A 144 -1.32 7.42 40.65
C LYS A 144 -2.36 7.32 39.53
N ALA A 145 -3.65 7.45 39.85
CA ALA A 145 -4.73 7.32 38.87
C ALA A 145 -4.68 8.47 37.85
N ALA A 146 -4.82 8.12 36.57
CA ALA A 146 -4.93 9.12 35.51
C ALA A 146 -6.27 9.86 35.62
N GLN A 147 -6.23 11.19 35.53
CA GLN A 147 -7.44 12.02 35.62
C GLN A 147 -8.17 12.11 34.28
N MET A 148 -9.46 11.77 34.31
CA MET A 148 -10.39 11.95 33.19
C MET A 148 -10.53 13.43 32.80
N GLY A 149 -10.68 13.72 31.51
CA GLY A 149 -10.78 15.10 30.99
C GLY A 149 -9.46 15.84 30.77
N ARG A 150 -8.31 15.23 31.11
CA ARG A 150 -6.96 15.76 30.78
C ARG A 150 -6.40 15.24 29.46
N GLN A 151 -7.18 14.47 28.71
CA GLN A 151 -6.80 14.03 27.38
C GLN A 151 -6.60 15.26 26.50
N LEU A 152 -5.44 15.35 25.85
CA LEU A 152 -5.12 16.47 25.00
C LEU A 152 -5.98 16.40 23.73
N GLY A 153 -6.73 17.45 23.42
CA GLY A 153 -7.47 17.56 22.16
C GLY A 153 -6.54 17.71 20.96
N ALA A 154 -6.91 17.10 19.83
CA ALA A 154 -6.24 17.39 18.57
C ALA A 154 -6.47 18.87 18.20
N LYS A 155 -5.39 19.56 17.80
CA LYS A 155 -5.44 20.95 17.32
C LYS A 155 -5.68 21.01 15.82
N PHE A 156 -5.11 20.05 15.09
CA PHE A 156 -5.25 19.96 13.65
C PHE A 156 -5.72 18.58 13.23
N MET A 157 -6.39 18.52 12.09
CA MET A 157 -6.83 17.31 11.43
C MET A 157 -6.08 17.16 10.12
N LEU A 158 -5.46 15.99 9.91
CA LEU A 158 -4.85 15.60 8.65
C LEU A 158 -5.80 14.64 7.92
N TYR A 159 -6.16 14.95 6.70
CA TYR A 159 -7.12 14.16 5.92
C TYR A 159 -6.83 14.27 4.42
N GLY A 160 -7.38 13.35 3.63
CA GLY A 160 -7.08 13.33 2.21
C GLY A 160 -7.89 12.32 1.42
N ASN A 161 -7.58 12.23 0.13
CA ASN A 161 -8.17 11.23 -0.75
C ASN A 161 -7.21 10.76 -1.84
N LEU A 162 -7.41 9.54 -2.30
CA LEU A 162 -6.78 8.96 -3.48
C LEU A 162 -7.83 8.79 -4.58
N ALA A 163 -7.66 9.45 -5.72
CA ALA A 163 -8.54 9.37 -6.88
C ALA A 163 -7.80 8.78 -8.08
N SER A 164 -8.55 8.21 -9.03
CA SER A 164 -7.96 7.71 -10.27
C SER A 164 -8.81 8.02 -11.50
N ILE A 165 -8.14 8.06 -12.66
CA ILE A 165 -8.75 8.14 -13.98
C ILE A 165 -8.14 7.01 -14.81
N THR A 166 -8.99 6.11 -15.30
CA THR A 166 -8.57 4.99 -16.15
C THR A 166 -9.05 5.20 -17.58
N LYS A 167 -8.14 5.08 -18.54
CA LYS A 167 -8.44 5.07 -19.98
C LYS A 167 -7.92 3.79 -20.60
N SER A 168 -8.66 3.26 -21.57
CA SER A 168 -8.27 2.06 -22.31
C SER A 168 -8.61 2.23 -23.78
N ALA A 169 -7.66 1.88 -24.65
CA ALA A 169 -7.82 1.91 -26.10
C ALA A 169 -7.00 0.79 -26.73
N GLY A 170 -7.67 -0.14 -27.42
CA GLY A 170 -7.04 -1.33 -27.99
C GLY A 170 -6.31 -2.14 -26.92
N SER A 171 -5.01 -2.37 -27.14
CA SER A 171 -4.13 -3.07 -26.19
C SER A 171 -3.52 -2.16 -25.11
N THR A 172 -3.84 -0.85 -25.09
CA THR A 172 -3.24 0.11 -24.16
C THR A 172 -4.18 0.41 -22.99
N LYS A 173 -3.68 0.26 -21.76
CA LYS A 173 -4.31 0.72 -20.51
C LYS A 173 -3.46 1.86 -19.94
N ASP A 174 -4.09 2.99 -19.65
CA ASP A 174 -3.49 4.16 -19.02
C ASP A 174 -4.25 4.45 -17.72
N ILE A 175 -3.53 4.54 -16.60
CA ILE A 175 -4.09 4.86 -15.31
C ILE A 175 -3.35 6.05 -14.74
N TYR A 176 -4.11 7.06 -14.35
CA TYR A 176 -3.63 8.22 -13.64
C TYR A 176 -4.20 8.20 -12.22
N TYR A 177 -3.32 8.29 -11.22
CA TYR A 177 -3.66 8.43 -9.82
C TYR A 177 -3.33 9.83 -9.34
N LYS A 178 -4.19 10.38 -8.48
CA LYS A 178 -3.96 11.62 -7.78
C LYS A 178 -4.26 11.48 -6.30
N PHE A 179 -3.25 11.73 -5.49
CA PHE A 179 -3.37 11.83 -4.05
C PHE A 179 -3.43 13.29 -3.63
N THR A 180 -4.31 13.63 -2.69
CA THR A 180 -4.40 14.95 -2.10
C THR A 180 -4.40 14.81 -0.58
N LEU A 181 -3.50 15.52 0.09
CA LEU A 181 -3.43 15.62 1.55
C LEU A 181 -3.70 17.05 1.99
N LYS A 182 -4.43 17.21 3.09
CA LYS A 182 -4.74 18.49 3.70
C LYS A 182 -4.53 18.43 5.20
N LEU A 183 -4.08 19.53 5.76
CA LEU A 183 -4.04 19.77 7.20
C LEU A 183 -4.93 20.97 7.50
N SER A 184 -5.91 20.82 8.39
CA SER A 184 -6.77 21.93 8.83
C SER A 184 -6.71 22.12 10.33
N ASN A 185 -6.83 23.37 10.77
CA ASN A 185 -7.07 23.70 12.16
C ASN A 185 -8.52 23.29 12.51
N ILE A 186 -8.70 22.54 13.58
CA ILE A 186 -10.02 22.00 13.97
C ILE A 186 -10.93 23.11 14.50
N GLU A 187 -10.37 24.09 15.21
CA GLU A 187 -11.13 25.17 15.82
C GLU A 187 -11.60 26.20 14.79
N SER A 188 -10.69 26.64 13.91
CA SER A 188 -11.00 27.65 12.90
C SER A 188 -11.56 27.10 11.60
N GLY A 189 -11.37 25.80 11.33
CA GLY A 189 -11.71 25.15 10.06
C GLY A 189 -10.80 25.55 8.88
N ILE A 190 -9.75 26.33 9.11
CA ILE A 190 -8.84 26.80 8.06
C ILE A 190 -7.93 25.66 7.61
N VAL A 191 -7.73 25.53 6.30
CA VAL A 191 -6.73 24.63 5.71
C VAL A 191 -5.38 25.33 5.73
N GLU A 192 -4.48 24.87 6.60
CA GLU A 192 -3.14 25.44 6.81
C GLU A 192 -2.12 24.91 5.80
N PHE A 193 -2.36 23.69 5.29
CA PHE A 193 -1.48 23.06 4.31
C PHE A 193 -2.27 22.14 3.39
N GLN A 194 -1.86 22.09 2.13
CA GLN A 194 -2.34 21.12 1.15
C GLN A 194 -1.19 20.73 0.21
N SER A 195 -1.10 19.45 -0.12
CA SER A 195 -0.21 18.95 -1.17
C SER A 195 -0.89 17.88 -2.03
N GLU A 196 -0.37 17.70 -3.24
CA GLU A 196 -0.83 16.72 -4.21
C GLU A 196 0.35 15.92 -4.77
N LYS A 197 0.10 14.64 -5.05
CA LYS A 197 1.01 13.76 -5.78
C LYS A 197 0.26 13.07 -6.89
N GLU A 198 0.87 13.13 -8.08
CA GLU A 198 0.34 12.49 -9.27
C GLU A 198 1.24 11.33 -9.67
N ILE A 199 0.62 10.24 -10.10
CA ILE A 199 1.30 9.05 -10.62
C ILE A 199 0.56 8.63 -11.89
N ARG A 200 1.30 8.37 -12.97
CA ARG A 200 0.72 7.88 -14.22
C ARG A 200 1.42 6.60 -14.64
N LYS A 201 0.65 5.56 -14.91
CA LYS A 201 1.12 4.25 -15.36
C LYS A 201 0.45 3.89 -16.68
N THR A 202 1.25 3.41 -17.64
CA THR A 202 0.74 2.96 -18.94
C THR A 202 1.26 1.55 -19.23
N ARG A 203 0.36 0.66 -19.64
CA ARG A 203 0.70 -0.70 -20.09
C ARG A 203 0.18 -0.90 -21.50
N LYS A 204 1.01 -1.50 -22.35
CA LYS A 204 0.61 -2.01 -23.67
C LYS A 204 0.66 -3.54 -23.64
N LYS A 205 -0.46 -4.20 -23.96
CA LYS A 205 -0.52 -5.64 -24.12
C LYS A 205 0.18 -5.99 -25.45
N SER A 206 1.34 -6.63 -25.38
CA SER A 206 1.99 -7.19 -26.58
C SER A 206 1.15 -8.36 -27.10
N LEU A 207 0.95 -8.43 -28.41
CA LEU A 207 0.25 -9.57 -29.05
C LEU A 207 1.19 -10.77 -29.29
N PHE A 208 2.49 -10.62 -29.01
CA PHE A 208 3.50 -11.67 -29.07
C PHE A 208 4.45 -11.58 -27.87
N GLY A 209 4.66 -12.69 -27.15
CA GLY A 209 5.68 -12.86 -26.10
C GLY A 209 5.09 -13.18 -24.73
N GLY A 210 5.39 -14.39 -24.24
CA GLY A 210 4.98 -14.91 -22.92
C GLY A 210 5.91 -14.54 -21.77
#